data_AF-A0A5B0D5J8-F1
#
_entry.id   AF-A0A5B0D5J8-F1
#
_cell.length_a   1.000
_cell.length_b   1.000
_cell.length_c   1.000
_cell.angle_alpha   90.00
_cell.angle_beta   90.00
_cell.angle_gamma   90.00
#
_symmetry.space_group_name_H-M   'P 1'
#
loop_
_entity.id
_entity.type
_entity.pdbx_description
1 polymer ?
#
loop_
_entity_poly.entity_id
_entity_poly.type
_entity_poly.pdbx_seq_one_letter_code
_entity_poly.pdbx_strand_id
1 'polypeptide(L)'
;MAIPEGEPAPEEIPTVISCFDTVEEAEQFIADGAPGDYEKLYPNDVSARAAAAATVTVGKIWTGTSRTGSVRVHWGAGSGCYGTTFGFPSLGSGWDNNIRSAEGFNNCWSSQYDGTSYTGTVLTCAPYCSTLGSMAARTSSIVYRPAGTFG
;
A
#
# COMPACT_ATOMS: atom_id res chain seq x y z
N MET A 1 24.68 0.40 29.84
CA MET A 1 25.97 0.22 29.14
C MET A 1 25.62 -0.13 27.71
N ALA A 2 25.92 0.74 26.74
CA ALA A 2 25.51 0.56 25.35
C ALA A 2 26.48 -0.37 24.60
N ILE A 3 25.95 -1.21 23.72
CA ILE A 3 26.77 -2.11 22.88
C ILE A 3 27.29 -1.28 21.69
N PRO A 4 28.60 -1.31 21.39
CA PRO A 4 29.16 -0.59 20.25
C PRO A 4 28.70 -1.18 18.90
N GLU A 5 28.50 -0.31 17.92
CA GLU A 5 27.98 -0.65 16.59
C GLU A 5 28.99 -1.48 15.78
N GLY A 6 28.58 -2.68 15.31
CA GLY A 6 29.38 -3.53 14.41
C GLY A 6 29.60 -4.98 14.86
N GLU A 7 29.08 -5.40 16.01
CA GLU A 7 29.16 -6.79 16.47
C GLU A 7 27.99 -7.63 15.91
N PRO A 8 28.21 -8.90 15.51
CA PRO A 8 27.12 -9.75 15.00
C PRO A 8 26.00 -9.88 16.03
N ALA A 9 24.76 -9.85 15.56
CA ALA A 9 23.59 -10.01 16.42
C ALA A 9 23.73 -11.28 17.27
N PRO A 10 23.40 -11.25 18.58
CA PRO A 10 23.54 -12.40 19.45
C PRO A 10 22.75 -13.59 18.90
N GLU A 11 23.42 -14.71 18.67
CA GLU A 11 22.83 -15.93 18.06
C GLU A 11 21.85 -16.66 18.99
N GLU A 12 21.75 -16.25 20.26
CA GLU A 12 20.83 -16.82 21.23
C GLU A 12 19.79 -15.78 21.66
N ILE A 13 18.71 -15.66 20.89
CA ILE A 13 17.46 -15.07 21.37
C ILE A 13 16.75 -16.18 22.15
N PRO A 14 16.63 -16.12 23.49
CA PRO A 14 15.97 -17.17 24.25
C PRO A 14 14.48 -17.23 23.86
N THR A 15 14.09 -18.27 23.13
CA THR A 15 12.69 -18.65 22.92
C THR A 15 12.19 -19.36 24.16
N VAL A 16 11.76 -18.62 25.17
CA VAL A 16 11.05 -19.17 26.36
C VAL A 16 9.91 -18.21 26.69
N ILE A 17 8.73 -18.48 26.13
CA ILE A 17 7.58 -19.18 26.76
C ILE A 17 6.89 -18.30 27.80
N SER A 18 5.61 -18.02 27.56
CA SER A 18 4.54 -18.43 28.48
C SER A 18 3.19 -18.13 27.85
N CYS A 19 2.35 -19.15 27.73
CA CYS A 19 0.91 -18.89 27.77
C CYS A 19 0.67 -18.25 29.15
N PHE A 20 0.36 -16.96 29.21
CA PHE A 20 0.14 -16.27 30.48
C PHE A 20 -1.05 -16.93 31.21
N ASP A 21 -0.87 -17.24 32.49
CA ASP A 21 -1.92 -17.85 33.31
C ASP A 21 -3.04 -16.85 33.64
N THR A 22 -2.76 -15.54 33.57
CA THR A 22 -3.72 -14.47 33.82
C THR A 22 -3.57 -13.28 32.85
N VAL A 23 -4.66 -12.54 32.66
CA VAL A 23 -4.69 -11.35 31.78
C VAL A 23 -3.83 -10.22 32.33
N GLU A 24 -3.81 -10.03 33.65
CA GLU A 24 -3.01 -8.99 34.32
C GLU A 24 -1.51 -9.19 34.07
N GLU A 25 -1.05 -10.44 34.07
CA GLU A 25 0.34 -10.78 33.77
C GLU A 25 0.70 -10.51 32.30
N ALA A 26 -0.24 -10.77 31.38
CA ALA A 26 -0.08 -10.42 29.97
C ALA A 26 -0.04 -8.91 29.75
N GLU A 27 -0.88 -8.14 30.45
CA GLU A 27 -0.90 -6.67 30.37
C GLU A 27 0.37 -6.05 30.95
N GLN A 28 0.87 -6.57 32.07
CA GLN A 28 2.14 -6.13 32.65
C GLN A 28 3.30 -6.42 31.70
N PHE A 29 3.33 -7.58 31.03
CA PHE A 29 4.37 -7.91 30.04
C PHE A 29 4.34 -6.97 28.82
N ILE A 30 3.15 -6.57 28.35
CA ILE A 30 3.00 -5.56 27.30
C ILE A 30 3.51 -4.19 27.80
N ALA A 31 3.19 -3.81 29.03
CA ALA A 31 3.61 -2.54 29.62
C ALA A 31 5.13 -2.48 29.88
N ASP A 32 5.73 -3.58 30.31
CA ASP A 32 7.15 -3.72 30.57
C ASP A 32 7.97 -3.90 29.28
N GLY A 33 7.34 -4.13 28.13
CA GLY A 33 8.00 -4.27 26.82
C GLY A 33 8.76 -5.59 26.71
N ALA A 34 8.48 -6.35 25.65
CA ALA A 34 9.01 -7.69 25.48
C ALA A 34 10.56 -7.72 25.50
N PRO A 35 11.20 -8.76 26.06
CA PRO A 35 12.65 -8.91 25.94
C PRO A 35 13.03 -9.04 24.46
N GLY A 36 13.80 -8.08 23.95
CA GLY A 36 14.10 -7.94 22.51
C GLY A 36 13.43 -6.74 21.84
N ASP A 37 12.69 -5.92 22.59
CA ASP A 37 12.14 -4.66 22.11
C ASP A 37 13.27 -3.71 21.67
N TYR A 38 13.50 -3.64 20.36
CA TYR A 38 14.62 -2.91 19.77
C TYR A 38 14.55 -1.41 20.15
N GLU A 39 13.34 -0.89 20.40
CA GLU A 39 13.09 0.48 20.86
C GLU A 39 13.74 0.80 22.20
N LYS A 40 13.86 -0.18 23.11
CA LYS A 40 14.52 0.02 24.42
C LYS A 40 16.04 -0.02 24.32
N LEU A 41 16.58 -0.75 23.35
CA LEU A 41 18.02 -0.90 23.15
C LEU A 41 18.63 0.31 22.45
N TYR A 42 17.86 1.05 21.65
CA TYR A 42 18.31 2.21 20.89
C TYR A 42 17.30 3.38 20.95
N PRO A 43 17.17 4.07 22.09
CA PRO A 43 16.20 5.16 22.26
C PRO A 43 16.46 6.37 21.34
N ASN A 44 17.65 6.45 20.73
CA ASN A 44 18.04 7.52 19.81
C ASN A 44 17.79 7.17 18.32
N ASP A 45 17.49 5.91 18.00
CA ASP A 45 17.19 5.45 16.63
C ASP A 45 15.69 5.50 16.28
N VAL A 46 14.84 5.71 17.29
CA VAL A 46 13.39 5.90 17.12
C VAL A 46 13.08 7.11 16.23
N SER A 47 14.01 8.07 16.15
CA SER A 47 13.82 9.28 15.34
C SER A 47 14.20 9.12 13.86
N ALA A 48 14.79 7.99 13.44
CA ALA A 48 15.28 7.80 12.07
C ALA A 48 14.68 6.59 11.32
N ARG A 49 13.92 5.71 11.98
CA ARG A 49 13.40 4.46 11.35
C ARG A 49 11.90 4.15 11.44
N ALA A 50 11.02 4.98 11.98
CA ALA A 50 9.59 4.62 11.98
C ALA A 50 8.59 5.79 11.97
N ALA A 51 8.64 6.64 10.94
CA ALA A 51 7.41 6.79 10.18
C ALA A 51 7.45 5.69 9.13
N ALA A 52 7.00 4.47 9.48
CA ALA A 52 6.64 3.51 8.44
C ALA A 52 5.68 4.28 7.53
N ALA A 53 6.11 4.63 6.32
CA ALA A 53 5.26 5.36 5.41
C ALA A 53 4.05 4.46 5.18
N ALA A 54 2.91 4.78 5.80
CA ALA A 54 1.74 3.94 5.78
C ALA A 54 1.47 3.57 4.32
N THR A 55 1.39 2.28 4.00
CA THR A 55 1.02 1.87 2.64
C THR A 55 -0.48 1.82 2.56
N VAL A 56 -1.07 2.62 1.68
CA VAL A 56 -2.52 2.70 1.52
C VAL A 56 -2.96 2.19 0.16
N THR A 57 -4.14 1.60 0.09
CA THR A 57 -4.75 1.25 -1.20
C THR A 57 -5.10 2.54 -1.93
N VAL A 58 -4.54 2.77 -3.11
CA VAL A 58 -4.90 3.95 -3.93
C VAL A 58 -5.98 3.60 -4.96
N GLY A 59 -6.10 2.32 -5.29
CA GLY A 59 -7.08 1.89 -6.28
C GLY A 59 -7.19 0.38 -6.45
N LYS A 60 -8.26 -0.01 -7.15
CA LYS A 60 -8.48 -1.38 -7.62
C LYS A 60 -8.90 -1.35 -9.09
N ILE A 61 -8.47 -2.36 -9.82
CA ILE A 61 -8.88 -2.60 -11.21
C ILE A 61 -9.30 -4.04 -11.37
N TRP A 62 -10.25 -4.26 -12.28
CA TRP A 62 -10.83 -5.57 -12.53
C TRP A 62 -10.82 -5.91 -14.01
N THR A 63 -10.61 -7.19 -14.31
CA THR A 63 -10.73 -7.71 -15.67
C THR A 63 -12.18 -7.86 -16.13
N GLY A 64 -13.14 -7.94 -15.20
CA GLY A 64 -14.58 -7.91 -15.47
C GLY A 64 -15.21 -6.54 -15.23
N THR A 65 -16.47 -6.39 -15.64
CA THR A 65 -17.29 -5.23 -15.31
C THR A 65 -17.80 -5.32 -13.88
N SER A 66 -18.22 -4.19 -13.30
CA SER A 66 -18.87 -4.12 -12.00
C SER A 66 -18.12 -4.82 -10.86
N ARG A 67 -16.79 -4.69 -10.80
CA ARG A 67 -15.92 -5.32 -9.78
C ARG A 67 -15.87 -6.87 -9.83
N THR A 68 -16.04 -7.46 -11.01
CA THR A 68 -15.99 -8.92 -11.21
C THR A 68 -14.69 -9.38 -11.88
N GLY A 69 -14.44 -10.70 -11.87
CA GLY A 69 -13.22 -11.28 -12.44
C GLY A 69 -11.99 -11.09 -11.56
N SER A 70 -10.81 -11.12 -12.16
CA SER A 70 -9.56 -10.93 -11.45
C SER A 70 -9.43 -9.49 -10.97
N VAL A 71 -8.95 -9.29 -9.74
CA VAL A 71 -8.69 -7.97 -9.15
C VAL A 71 -7.20 -7.72 -8.95
N ARG A 72 -6.74 -6.52 -9.30
CA ARG A 72 -5.42 -6.01 -8.93
C ARG A 72 -5.59 -4.79 -8.05
N VAL A 73 -4.94 -4.83 -6.90
CA VAL A 73 -4.93 -3.73 -5.93
C VAL A 73 -3.64 -2.95 -6.11
N HIS A 74 -3.76 -1.63 -6.21
CA HIS A 74 -2.63 -0.71 -6.28
C HIS A 74 -2.44 -0.02 -4.94
N TRP A 75 -1.18 0.12 -4.54
CA TRP A 75 -0.77 0.66 -3.25
C TRP A 75 0.16 1.85 -3.46
N GLY A 76 0.16 2.77 -2.51
CA GLY A 76 1.04 3.93 -2.48
C GLY A 76 1.52 4.21 -1.06
N ALA A 77 2.67 4.86 -0.93
CA ALA A 77 3.17 5.34 0.36
C ALA A 77 2.45 6.63 0.78
N GLY A 78 2.16 6.77 2.07
CA GLY A 78 1.51 7.94 2.66
C GLY A 78 0.02 7.73 2.94
N SER A 79 -0.78 8.80 2.90
CA SER A 79 -2.19 8.76 3.31
C SER A 79 -3.19 8.61 2.16
N GLY A 80 -2.73 8.64 0.90
CA GLY A 80 -3.58 8.57 -0.30
C GLY A 80 -3.45 9.81 -1.16
N CYS A 81 -4.44 10.09 -2.02
CA CYS A 81 -4.38 11.22 -2.95
C CYS A 81 -4.84 12.54 -2.30
N TYR A 82 -4.19 12.93 -1.21
CA TYR A 82 -4.38 14.22 -0.55
C TYR A 82 -3.30 15.21 -1.03
N GLY A 83 -3.42 15.65 -2.28
CA GLY A 83 -2.39 16.47 -2.96
C GLY A 83 -1.25 15.65 -3.61
N THR A 84 -1.24 14.34 -3.39
CA THR A 84 -0.26 13.40 -3.99
C THR A 84 -0.89 12.61 -5.13
N THR A 85 -0.07 12.23 -6.11
CA THR A 85 -0.45 11.40 -7.26
C THR A 85 0.36 10.10 -7.27
N PHE A 86 -0.27 8.99 -7.62
CA PHE A 86 0.39 7.68 -7.75
C PHE A 86 0.29 7.18 -9.19
N GLY A 87 1.42 7.00 -9.84
CA GLY A 87 1.50 6.60 -11.24
C GLY A 87 1.97 5.15 -11.40
N PHE A 88 1.33 4.43 -12.31
CA PHE A 88 1.69 3.09 -12.76
C PHE A 88 1.93 3.14 -14.27
N PRO A 89 3.18 3.36 -14.73
CA PRO A 89 3.48 3.71 -16.12
C PRO A 89 3.30 2.54 -17.09
N SER A 90 3.21 1.32 -16.58
CA SER A 90 2.87 0.14 -17.38
C SER A 90 2.07 -0.85 -16.53
N LEU A 91 1.28 -1.67 -17.21
CA LEU A 91 0.63 -2.82 -16.62
C LEU A 91 1.40 -4.09 -16.98
N GLY A 92 1.47 -5.03 -16.03
CA GLY A 92 2.13 -6.32 -16.25
C GLY A 92 1.36 -7.20 -17.25
N SER A 93 2.02 -8.25 -17.73
CA SER A 93 1.39 -9.26 -18.59
C SER A 93 0.12 -9.83 -17.92
N GLY A 94 -0.97 -9.88 -18.68
CA GLY A 94 -2.31 -10.29 -18.22
C GLY A 94 -3.23 -9.16 -17.72
N TRP A 95 -2.70 -7.96 -17.48
CA TRP A 95 -3.48 -6.78 -17.09
C TRP A 95 -3.53 -5.71 -18.17
N ASP A 96 -2.43 -5.57 -18.92
CA ASP A 96 -2.36 -4.76 -20.12
C ASP A 96 -3.50 -5.13 -21.09
N ASN A 97 -4.20 -4.11 -21.59
CA ASN A 97 -5.35 -4.26 -22.49
C ASN A 97 -6.44 -5.22 -21.99
N ASN A 98 -6.64 -5.34 -20.67
CA ASN A 98 -7.59 -6.29 -20.11
C ASN A 98 -8.54 -5.71 -19.05
N ILE A 99 -8.38 -4.43 -18.69
CA ILE A 99 -9.16 -3.80 -17.63
C ILE A 99 -10.56 -3.43 -18.14
N ARG A 100 -11.59 -3.74 -17.36
CA ARG A 100 -12.99 -3.45 -17.73
C ARG A 100 -13.74 -2.62 -16.69
N SER A 101 -13.30 -2.60 -15.44
CA SER A 101 -13.80 -1.66 -14.43
C SER A 101 -12.68 -1.22 -13.49
N ALA A 102 -12.85 -0.05 -12.86
CA ALA A 102 -11.82 0.58 -12.04
C ALA A 102 -12.42 1.43 -10.91
N GLU A 103 -11.70 1.52 -9.80
CA GLU A 103 -12.06 2.29 -8.62
C GLU A 103 -10.83 2.93 -7.98
N GLY A 104 -10.97 4.17 -7.53
CA GLY A 104 -10.01 4.86 -6.67
C GLY A 104 -10.44 4.83 -5.20
N PHE A 105 -9.46 4.77 -4.30
CA PHE A 105 -9.63 4.77 -2.84
C PHE A 105 -8.83 5.90 -2.21
N ASN A 106 -9.06 6.21 -0.93
CA ASN A 106 -8.27 7.20 -0.17
C ASN A 106 -8.12 8.55 -0.90
N ASN A 107 -9.27 9.13 -1.26
CA ASN A 107 -9.39 10.38 -2.01
C ASN A 107 -8.78 10.36 -3.43
N CYS A 108 -8.52 9.17 -4.00
CA CYS A 108 -8.04 9.04 -5.37
C CYS A 108 -9.16 8.87 -6.38
N TRP A 109 -9.02 9.53 -7.53
CA TRP A 109 -9.71 9.18 -8.79
C TRP A 109 -8.76 8.42 -9.70
N SER A 110 -9.30 7.51 -10.51
CA SER A 110 -8.49 6.61 -11.33
C SER A 110 -8.53 7.00 -12.80
N SER A 111 -7.43 7.49 -13.34
CA SER A 111 -7.28 7.80 -14.76
C SER A 111 -6.61 6.64 -15.49
N GLN A 112 -7.32 6.08 -16.47
CA GLN A 112 -6.92 4.92 -17.27
C GLN A 112 -6.45 5.41 -18.64
N TYR A 113 -5.25 5.01 -19.06
CA TYR A 113 -4.63 5.39 -20.33
C TYR A 113 -4.48 4.17 -21.23
N ASP A 114 -4.75 4.30 -22.53
CA ASP A 114 -4.56 3.18 -23.47
C ASP A 114 -3.10 3.00 -23.94
N GLY A 115 -2.25 4.00 -23.76
CA GLY A 115 -0.81 3.90 -23.95
C GLY A 115 -0.05 3.65 -22.64
N THR A 116 1.19 3.18 -22.75
CA THR A 116 2.14 3.16 -21.64
C THR A 116 2.65 4.57 -21.36
N SER A 117 3.22 4.77 -20.17
CA SER A 117 3.76 6.05 -19.69
C SER A 117 2.75 7.20 -19.81
N TYR A 118 1.46 6.90 -19.55
CA TYR A 118 0.36 7.87 -19.49
C TYR A 118 0.07 8.58 -20.81
N THR A 119 0.23 7.87 -21.92
CA THR A 119 -0.04 8.39 -23.27
C THR A 119 -1.38 7.89 -23.83
N GLY A 120 -1.83 8.53 -24.92
CA GLY A 120 -3.01 8.10 -25.65
C GLY A 120 -4.34 8.61 -25.08
N THR A 121 -5.40 7.84 -25.27
CA THR A 121 -6.75 8.16 -24.81
C THR A 121 -6.84 7.96 -23.31
N VAL A 122 -7.50 8.90 -22.61
CA VAL A 122 -7.71 8.84 -21.17
C VAL A 122 -9.20 8.72 -20.82
N LEU A 123 -9.49 7.90 -19.82
CA LEU A 123 -10.78 7.89 -19.13
C LEU A 123 -10.54 7.99 -17.62
N THR A 124 -11.18 8.95 -16.98
CA THR A 124 -11.08 9.14 -15.52
C THR A 124 -12.34 8.64 -14.82
N CYS A 125 -12.16 7.73 -13.86
CA CYS A 125 -13.18 7.17 -12.99
C CYS A 125 -13.21 7.90 -11.65
N ALA A 126 -14.33 8.57 -11.37
CA ALA A 126 -14.52 9.47 -10.25
C ALA A 126 -15.67 9.02 -9.32
N PRO A 127 -15.38 8.28 -8.23
CA PRO A 127 -14.19 7.46 -7.98
C PRO A 127 -14.29 6.07 -8.62
N TYR A 128 -15.43 5.71 -9.22
CA TYR A 128 -15.72 4.36 -9.69
C TYR A 128 -16.35 4.37 -11.08
N CYS A 129 -15.87 3.47 -11.95
CA CYS A 129 -16.53 3.10 -13.19
C CYS A 129 -16.94 1.63 -13.12
N SER A 130 -18.24 1.34 -13.23
CA SER A 130 -18.74 -0.03 -13.40
C SER A 130 -18.32 -0.65 -14.73
N THR A 131 -18.05 0.19 -15.73
CA THR A 131 -17.47 -0.20 -17.01
C THR A 131 -16.57 0.92 -17.51
N LEU A 132 -15.47 0.59 -18.18
CA LEU A 132 -14.64 1.56 -18.90
C LEU A 132 -15.23 1.95 -20.27
N GLY A 133 -16.40 1.42 -20.65
CA GLY A 133 -17.06 1.78 -21.91
C GLY A 133 -16.17 1.49 -23.13
N SER A 134 -15.94 2.50 -23.97
CA SER A 134 -15.06 2.41 -25.15
C SER A 134 -13.56 2.21 -24.81
N MET A 135 -13.19 2.38 -23.54
CA MET A 135 -11.84 2.11 -23.01
C MET A 135 -11.72 0.71 -22.38
N ALA A 136 -12.78 -0.09 -22.38
CA ALA A 136 -12.72 -1.46 -21.88
C ALA A 136 -11.71 -2.29 -22.69
N ALA A 137 -10.87 -3.04 -21.97
CA ALA A 137 -9.79 -3.87 -22.52
C ALA A 137 -8.77 -3.09 -23.36
N ARG A 138 -8.49 -1.83 -23.00
CA ARG A 138 -7.48 -1.00 -23.69
C ARG A 138 -6.44 -0.38 -22.77
N THR A 139 -6.65 -0.40 -21.45
CA THR A 139 -5.75 0.25 -20.51
C THR A 139 -4.37 -0.39 -20.48
N SER A 140 -3.33 0.44 -20.60
CA SER A 140 -1.92 0.06 -20.53
C SER A 140 -1.14 0.81 -19.45
N SER A 141 -1.65 1.94 -18.95
CA SER A 141 -1.09 2.64 -17.78
C SER A 141 -2.18 3.38 -16.98
N ILE A 142 -1.89 3.68 -15.71
CA ILE A 142 -2.87 4.21 -14.76
C ILE A 142 -2.25 5.30 -13.90
N VAL A 143 -3.01 6.37 -13.64
CA VAL A 143 -2.65 7.40 -12.65
C VAL A 143 -3.79 7.55 -11.66
N TYR A 144 -3.48 7.53 -10.36
CA TYR A 144 -4.39 7.87 -9.29
C TYR A 144 -4.12 9.30 -8.82
N ARG A 145 -5.11 10.18 -9.01
CA ARG A 145 -4.99 11.63 -8.73
C ARG A 145 -5.92 12.06 -7.61
N PRO A 146 -5.66 13.19 -6.94
CA PRO A 146 -6.59 13.75 -5.96
C PRO A 146 -8.00 13.93 -6.55
N ALA A 147 -9.02 13.55 -5.78
CA ALA A 147 -10.40 13.75 -6.15
C ALA A 147 -10.66 15.23 -6.49
N GLY A 148 -11.48 15.47 -7.52
CA GLY A 148 -11.68 16.80 -8.09
C GLY A 148 -10.70 17.16 -9.20
N THR A 149 -9.65 16.36 -9.43
CA THR A 149 -8.68 16.57 -10.51
C THR A 149 -9.05 15.71 -11.72
N PHE A 150 -9.40 16.35 -12.84
CA PHE A 150 -9.53 15.69 -14.14
C PHE A 150 -8.25 15.89 -14.95
N GLY A 151 -7.89 14.88 -15.73
CA GLY A 151 -6.75 14.87 -16.63
C GLY A 151 -6.80 13.67 -17.56
#